data_AF-A0A971I097-F1
#
_entry.id   AF-A0A971I097-F1
#
_cell.length_a   1.000
_cell.length_b   1.000
_cell.length_c   1.000
_cell.angle_alpha   90.00
_cell.angle_beta   90.00
_cell.angle_gamma   90.00
#
_symmetry.space_group_name_H-M   'P 1'
#
loop_
_entity.id
_entity.type
_entity.pdbx_description
1 polymer ?
#
loop_
_entity_poly.entity_id
_entity_poly.type
_entity_poly.pdbx_seq_one_letter_code
_entity_poly.pdbx_strand_id
1 'polypeptide(L)'
;MLPLIGLLIGLIIGLFVSVPVPAAWAPYLALLVLSGADILLSVLNKKSEDRKAENNFLLEFFANTAMAVFLAALGKQINFELSTIIAFVFTYRIFKNFREYVADLYKRFKDRRNSARVEINEPAAPKSAEEGKSKK
;
A
#
# COMPACT_ATOMS: atom_id res chain seq x y z
N MET A 1 9.62 0.86 4.89
CA MET A 1 10.44 1.64 3.91
C MET A 1 11.29 0.77 3.00
N LEU A 2 11.87 -0.33 3.50
CA LEU A 2 12.70 -1.26 2.72
C LEU A 2 12.04 -1.79 1.41
N PRO A 3 10.74 -2.13 1.36
CA PRO A 3 10.12 -2.67 0.14
C PRO A 3 10.02 -1.66 -1.01
N LEU A 4 9.75 -0.38 -0.69
CA LEU A 4 9.59 0.67 -1.69
C LEU A 4 10.92 1.00 -2.39
N ILE A 5 12.01 1.00 -1.62
CA ILE A 5 13.37 1.22 -2.15
C ILE A 5 13.77 0.06 -3.08
N GLY A 6 13.48 -1.19 -2.68
CA GLY A 6 13.72 -2.37 -3.51
C GLY A 6 12.97 -2.33 -4.85
N LEU A 7 11.71 -1.89 -4.86
CA LEU A 7 10.96 -1.69 -6.11
C LEU A 7 11.60 -0.63 -6.99
N LEU A 8 11.94 0.53 -6.42
CA LEU A 8 12.48 1.63 -7.21
C LEU A 8 13.80 1.25 -7.87
N ILE A 9 14.67 0.56 -7.14
CA ILE A 9 15.92 0.01 -7.67
C ILE A 9 15.63 -1.03 -8.76
N GLY A 10 14.71 -1.98 -8.52
CA GLY A 10 14.35 -3.00 -9.51
C GLY A 10 13.75 -2.42 -10.80
N LEU A 11 12.91 -1.38 -10.68
CA LEU A 11 12.32 -0.67 -11.82
C LEU A 11 13.39 0.06 -12.63
N ILE A 12 14.29 0.78 -11.96
CA ILE A 12 15.40 1.49 -12.62
C ILE A 12 16.28 0.47 -13.37
N ILE A 13 16.69 -0.62 -12.71
CA ILE A 13 17.49 -1.68 -13.35
C ILE A 13 16.74 -2.26 -14.54
N GLY A 14 15.45 -2.58 -14.40
CA GLY A 14 14.61 -3.12 -15.48
C GLY A 14 14.48 -2.19 -16.69
N LEU A 15 14.47 -0.87 -16.49
CA LEU A 15 14.45 0.11 -17.59
C LEU A 15 15.77 0.17 -18.37
N PHE A 16 16.91 0.02 -17.70
CA PHE A 16 18.23 0.07 -18.33
C PHE A 16 18.66 -1.29 -18.92
N VAL A 17 18.05 -2.39 -18.47
CA VAL A 17 18.33 -3.74 -18.94
C VAL A 17 17.43 -4.06 -20.15
N SER A 18 17.98 -3.89 -21.36
CA SER A 18 17.31 -4.27 -22.60
C SER A 18 17.45 -5.78 -22.86
N VAL A 19 16.74 -6.58 -22.06
CA VAL A 19 16.63 -8.02 -22.31
C VAL A 19 15.44 -8.26 -23.24
N PRO A 20 15.65 -8.85 -24.43
CA PRO A 20 14.55 -9.18 -25.33
C PRO A 20 13.67 -10.25 -24.68
N VAL A 21 12.46 -9.86 -24.29
CA VAL A 21 11.47 -10.76 -23.70
C VAL A 21 10.69 -11.43 -24.83
N PRO A 22 10.70 -12.77 -24.93
CA PRO A 22 9.87 -13.46 -25.92
C PRO A 22 8.38 -13.22 -25.64
N ALA A 23 7.57 -13.04 -26.69
CA ALA A 23 6.14 -12.73 -26.56
C ALA A 23 5.36 -13.73 -25.70
N ALA A 24 5.77 -15.01 -25.69
CA ALA A 24 5.15 -16.05 -24.87
C ALA A 24 5.30 -15.82 -23.36
N TRP A 25 6.33 -15.09 -22.92
CA TRP A 25 6.64 -14.84 -21.50
C TRP A 25 6.11 -13.48 -21.02
N ALA A 26 5.83 -12.57 -21.95
CA ALA A 26 5.33 -11.22 -21.67
C ALA A 26 4.13 -11.18 -20.70
N PRO A 27 3.04 -11.98 -20.87
CA PRO A 27 1.89 -11.90 -19.96
C PRO A 27 2.24 -12.35 -18.54
N TYR A 28 3.10 -13.36 -18.38
CA TYR A 28 3.50 -13.84 -17.06
C TYR A 28 4.37 -12.83 -16.31
N LEU A 29 5.29 -12.17 -17.04
CA LEU A 29 6.11 -11.09 -16.47
C LEU A 29 5.25 -9.88 -16.09
N ALA A 30 4.26 -9.52 -16.91
CA ALA A 30 3.33 -8.44 -16.60
C ALA A 30 2.57 -8.72 -15.28
N LEU A 31 2.08 -9.96 -15.09
CA LEU A 31 1.41 -10.37 -13.86
C LEU A 31 2.34 -10.32 -12.63
N LEU A 32 3.61 -10.69 -12.80
CA LEU A 32 4.61 -10.59 -11.73
C LEU A 32 4.83 -9.13 -11.30
N VAL A 33 5.01 -8.23 -12.27
CA VAL A 33 5.20 -6.79 -12.00
C VAL A 33 3.96 -6.19 -11.34
N LEU A 34 2.77 -6.51 -11.85
CA LEU A 34 1.49 -6.02 -11.31
C LEU A 34 1.25 -6.49 -9.87
N SER A 35 1.47 -7.79 -9.60
CA SER A 35 1.35 -8.35 -8.24
C SER A 35 2.33 -7.68 -7.28
N GLY A 36 3.57 -7.44 -7.72
CA GLY A 36 4.58 -6.74 -6.93
C GLY A 36 4.15 -5.31 -6.57
N ALA A 37 3.67 -4.55 -7.55
CA ALA A 37 3.16 -3.20 -7.34
C ALA A 37 1.96 -3.17 -6.37
N ASP A 38 1.01 -4.10 -6.51
CA ASP A 38 -0.17 -4.18 -5.65
C ASP A 38 0.18 -4.44 -4.18
N ILE A 39 1.12 -5.35 -3.91
CA ILE A 39 1.52 -5.69 -2.54
C ILE A 39 2.28 -4.57 -1.88
N LEU A 40 3.08 -3.82 -2.61
CA LEU A 40 3.76 -2.65 -2.07
C LEU A 40 2.76 -1.58 -1.61
N LEU A 41 1.75 -1.30 -2.43
CA LEU A 41 0.65 -0.40 -2.05
C LEU A 41 -0.13 -0.94 -0.85
N SER A 42 -0.40 -2.25 -0.83
CA SER A 42 -1.08 -2.90 0.29
C SER A 42 -0.30 -2.76 1.60
N VAL A 43 1.02 -2.99 1.56
CA VAL A 43 1.91 -2.86 2.73
C VAL A 43 2.01 -1.42 3.21
N LEU A 44 2.07 -0.44 2.28
CA LEU A 44 2.09 0.98 2.63
C LEU A 44 0.82 1.44 3.35
N ASN A 45 -0.33 0.82 3.05
CA ASN A 45 -1.60 1.12 3.69
C ASN A 45 -1.81 0.44 5.04
N LYS A 46 -1.01 -0.58 5.39
CA LYS A 46 -1.21 -1.27 6.68
C LYS A 46 -0.92 -0.30 7.82
N LYS A 47 -1.88 -0.19 8.75
CA LYS A 47 -1.72 0.62 9.96
C LYS A 47 -0.61 0.03 10.82
N SER A 48 0.28 0.90 11.30
CA SER A 48 1.52 0.59 12.01
C SER A 48 1.38 -0.19 13.32
N GLU A 49 0.15 -0.49 13.76
CA GLU A 49 -0.14 -1.23 14.99
C GLU A 49 0.18 -2.74 14.84
N ASP A 50 0.10 -3.28 13.63
CA ASP A 50 0.38 -4.69 13.35
C ASP A 50 1.81 -4.89 12.83
N ARG A 51 2.80 -4.89 13.73
CA ARG A 51 4.20 -5.23 13.41
C ARG A 51 4.37 -6.62 12.76
N LYS A 52 3.41 -7.53 12.93
CA LYS A 52 3.41 -8.84 12.26
C LYS A 52 3.13 -8.77 10.76
N ALA A 53 2.52 -7.69 10.29
CA ALA A 53 2.06 -7.61 8.90
C ALA A 53 3.17 -7.25 7.90
N GLU A 54 4.29 -6.69 8.37
CA GLU A 54 5.48 -6.43 7.56
C GLU A 54 6.25 -7.71 7.23
N ASN A 55 6.20 -8.77 8.05
CA ASN A 55 6.98 -9.99 7.82
C ASN A 55 6.39 -10.91 6.75
N ASN A 56 5.09 -10.85 6.50
CA ASN A 56 4.40 -11.81 5.63
C ASN A 56 4.25 -11.32 4.17
N PHE A 57 4.74 -10.12 3.83
CA PHE A 57 4.57 -9.54 2.49
C PHE A 57 5.12 -10.42 1.36
N LEU A 58 6.25 -11.08 1.60
CA LEU A 58 6.87 -11.99 0.63
C LEU A 58 5.97 -13.20 0.37
N LEU A 59 5.40 -13.77 1.43
CA LEU A 59 4.52 -14.93 1.29
C LEU A 59 3.23 -14.55 0.54
N GLU A 60 2.64 -13.40 0.86
CA GLU A 60 1.49 -12.85 0.12
C GLU A 60 1.84 -12.59 -1.36
N PHE A 61 3.05 -12.11 -1.64
CA PHE A 61 3.57 -11.93 -3.01
C PHE A 61 3.70 -13.22 -3.78
N PHE A 62 4.39 -14.21 -3.22
CA PHE A 62 4.59 -15.47 -3.90
C PHE A 62 3.26 -16.21 -4.09
N ALA A 63 2.39 -16.23 -3.08
CA ALA A 63 1.09 -16.89 -3.18
C ALA A 63 0.19 -16.26 -4.27
N ASN A 64 0.06 -14.93 -4.28
CA ASN A 64 -0.79 -14.23 -5.27
C ASN A 64 -0.21 -14.33 -6.69
N THR A 65 1.10 -14.17 -6.83
CA THR A 65 1.78 -14.26 -8.13
C THR A 65 1.72 -15.68 -8.68
N ALA A 66 1.96 -16.69 -7.85
CA ALA A 66 1.86 -18.09 -8.25
C ALA A 66 0.43 -18.41 -8.70
N MET A 67 -0.59 -17.95 -7.96
CA MET A 67 -1.99 -18.14 -8.36
C MET A 67 -2.32 -17.44 -9.68
N ALA A 68 -1.85 -16.21 -9.87
CA ALA A 68 -2.05 -15.47 -11.13
C ALA A 68 -1.40 -16.16 -12.33
N VAL A 69 -0.14 -16.60 -12.19
CA VAL A 69 0.58 -17.34 -13.23
C VAL A 69 -0.08 -18.67 -13.51
N PHE A 70 -0.52 -19.39 -12.47
CA PHE A 70 -1.24 -20.65 -12.59
C PHE A 70 -2.55 -20.48 -13.37
N LEU A 71 -3.38 -19.50 -13.01
CA LEU A 71 -4.62 -19.21 -13.73
C LEU A 71 -4.36 -18.76 -15.16
N ALA A 72 -3.35 -17.91 -15.40
CA ALA A 72 -2.98 -17.52 -16.76
C ALA A 72 -2.51 -18.73 -17.60
N ALA A 73 -1.79 -19.67 -16.99
CA ALA A 73 -1.38 -20.91 -17.64
C ALA A 73 -2.58 -21.83 -17.96
N LEU A 74 -3.56 -21.94 -17.06
CA LEU A 74 -4.81 -22.64 -17.34
C LEU A 74 -5.60 -21.98 -18.48
N GLY A 75 -5.66 -20.64 -18.50
CA GLY A 75 -6.33 -19.89 -19.56
C GLY A 75 -5.76 -20.21 -20.93
N LYS A 76 -4.42 -20.32 -21.02
CA LYS A 76 -3.73 -20.73 -22.24
C LYS A 76 -4.17 -22.12 -22.73
N GLN A 77 -4.42 -23.08 -21.83
CA GLN A 77 -4.85 -24.43 -22.21
C GLN A 77 -6.27 -24.46 -22.80
N ILE A 78 -7.15 -23.57 -22.34
CA ILE A 78 -8.53 -23.46 -22.82
C ILE A 78 -8.72 -22.39 -23.90
N ASN A 79 -7.62 -21.85 -24.46
CA ASN A 79 -7.61 -20.73 -25.41
C ASN A 79 -8.39 -19.48 -24.94
N PHE A 80 -8.32 -19.19 -23.64
CA PHE A 80 -8.97 -18.03 -23.01
C PHE A 80 -7.95 -17.08 -22.39
N GLU A 81 -8.15 -15.77 -22.57
CA GLU A 81 -7.18 -14.74 -22.21
C GLU A 81 -7.25 -14.33 -20.73
N LEU A 82 -7.11 -15.31 -19.82
CA LEU A 82 -7.16 -15.08 -18.37
C LEU A 82 -6.11 -14.07 -17.89
N SER A 83 -4.95 -14.01 -18.54
CA SER A 83 -3.90 -13.03 -18.19
C SER A 83 -4.42 -11.60 -18.17
N THR A 84 -5.29 -11.24 -19.11
CA THR A 84 -5.82 -9.87 -19.23
C THR A 84 -6.86 -9.58 -18.15
N ILE A 85 -7.72 -10.54 -17.82
CA ILE A 85 -8.68 -10.41 -16.71
C ILE A 85 -7.95 -10.29 -15.37
N ILE A 86 -6.93 -11.12 -15.15
CA ILE A 86 -6.13 -11.10 -13.93
C ILE A 86 -5.36 -9.77 -13.83
N ALA A 87 -4.78 -9.29 -14.94
CA ALA A 87 -4.13 -7.99 -14.99
C ALA A 87 -5.09 -6.85 -14.63
N PHE A 88 -6.34 -6.91 -15.10
CA PHE A 88 -7.38 -5.95 -14.73
C PHE A 88 -7.69 -6.00 -13.23
N VAL A 89 -7.80 -7.19 -12.64
CA VAL A 89 -8.03 -7.36 -11.19
C VAL A 89 -6.88 -6.76 -10.38
N PHE A 90 -5.62 -7.02 -10.74
CA PHE A 90 -4.48 -6.38 -10.08
C PHE A 90 -4.51 -4.86 -10.23
N THR A 91 -4.79 -4.36 -11.43
CA THR A 91 -4.89 -2.92 -11.69
C THR A 91 -5.97 -2.26 -10.83
N TYR A 92 -7.14 -2.89 -10.72
CA TYR A 92 -8.21 -2.42 -9.85
C TYR A 92 -7.76 -2.38 -8.37
N ARG A 93 -7.08 -3.44 -7.89
CA ARG A 93 -6.55 -3.50 -6.52
C ARG A 93 -5.53 -2.40 -6.23
N ILE A 94 -4.63 -2.13 -7.17
CA ILE A 94 -3.67 -1.02 -7.11
C ILE A 94 -4.42 0.31 -6.93
N PHE A 95 -5.42 0.60 -7.77
CA PHE A 95 -6.19 1.85 -7.64
C PHE A 95 -6.98 1.94 -6.34
N LYS A 96 -7.55 0.82 -5.87
CA LYS A 96 -8.25 0.75 -4.59
C LYS A 96 -7.30 1.09 -3.44
N ASN A 97 -6.16 0.41 -3.38
CA ASN A 97 -5.14 0.65 -2.36
C ASN A 97 -4.63 2.10 -2.43
N PHE A 98 -4.34 2.62 -3.62
CA PHE A 98 -3.91 4.00 -3.77
C PHE A 98 -4.94 5.02 -3.26
N ARG A 99 -6.24 4.78 -3.49
CA ARG A 99 -7.31 5.65 -2.97
C ARG A 99 -7.36 5.65 -1.45
N GLU A 100 -7.21 4.48 -0.83
CA GLU A 100 -7.17 4.35 0.63
C GLU A 100 -5.96 5.09 1.21
N TYR A 101 -4.79 5.00 0.57
CA TYR A 101 -3.59 5.74 0.94
C TYR A 101 -3.85 7.25 0.95
N VAL A 102 -4.39 7.78 -0.15
CA VAL A 102 -4.67 9.22 -0.30
C VAL A 102 -5.71 9.69 0.73
N ALA A 103 -6.73 8.87 1.00
CA ALA A 103 -7.74 9.19 2.00
C ALA A 103 -7.16 9.24 3.43
N ASP A 104 -6.29 8.30 3.79
CA ASP A 104 -5.59 8.29 5.08
C ASP A 104 -4.66 9.51 5.21
N LEU A 105 -3.91 9.80 4.15
CA LEU A 105 -3.04 10.97 4.09
C LEU A 105 -3.82 12.28 4.29
N TYR A 106 -4.94 12.45 3.59
CA TYR A 106 -5.79 13.63 3.71
C TYR A 106 -6.36 13.79 5.13
N LYS A 107 -6.81 12.69 5.76
CA LYS A 107 -7.27 12.71 7.17
C LYS A 107 -6.17 13.19 8.11
N ARG A 108 -4.96 12.62 8.00
CA ARG A 108 -3.79 13.02 8.82
C ARG A 108 -3.47 14.50 8.70
N PHE A 109 -3.55 15.08 7.50
CA PHE A 109 -3.34 16.52 7.29
C PHE A 109 -4.46 17.37 7.91
N LYS A 110 -5.72 16.93 7.82
CA LYS A 110 -6.86 17.65 8.40
C LYS A 110 -6.83 17.62 9.93
N ASP A 111 -6.53 16.48 10.53
CA ASP A 111 -6.52 16.30 11.98
C ASP A 111 -5.46 17.19 12.65
N ARG A 112 -4.25 17.30 12.06
CA ARG A 112 -3.21 18.23 12.55
C ARG A 112 -3.68 19.68 12.60
N ARG A 113 -4.50 20.11 11.64
CA ARG A 113 -5.03 21.49 11.59
C ARG A 113 -6.14 21.71 12.62
N ASN A 114 -6.94 20.69 12.90
CA ASN A 114 -7.98 20.76 13.92
C ASN A 114 -7.39 20.72 15.34
N SER A 115 -6.42 19.86 15.63
CA SER A 115 -5.76 19.82 16.95
C SER A 115 -5.05 21.14 17.28
N ALA A 116 -4.37 21.75 16.30
CA ALA A 116 -3.77 23.08 16.47
C ALA A 116 -4.82 24.19 16.68
N ARG A 117 -6.03 24.07 16.10
CA ARG A 117 -7.12 25.03 16.33
C ARG A 117 -7.81 24.83 17.68
N VAL A 118 -7.90 23.60 18.18
CA VAL A 118 -8.46 23.32 19.51
C VAL A 118 -7.54 23.89 20.59
N GLU A 119 -6.23 23.69 20.47
CA GLU A 119 -5.23 24.19 21.44
C GLU A 119 -5.14 25.73 21.48
N ILE A 120 -5.38 26.42 20.35
CA ILE A 120 -5.39 27.90 20.29
C ILE A 120 -6.72 28.50 20.82
N ASN A 121 -7.83 27.75 20.74
CA ASN A 121 -9.15 28.19 21.19
C ASN A 121 -9.55 27.64 22.56
N GLU A 122 -8.66 26.89 23.23
CA GLU A 122 -8.87 26.47 24.60
C GLU A 122 -8.61 27.68 25.51
N PRO A 123 -9.64 28.29 26.12
CA PRO A 123 -9.41 29.40 27.03
C PRO A 123 -8.55 28.85 28.17
N ALA A 124 -7.40 29.48 28.41
CA ALA A 124 -6.53 29.18 29.53
C ALA A 124 -7.40 28.98 30.77
N ALA A 125 -7.52 27.73 31.22
CA ALA A 125 -8.33 27.41 32.37
C ALA A 125 -7.87 28.34 33.50
N PRO A 126 -8.77 29.11 34.13
CA PRO A 126 -8.36 29.97 35.22
C PRO A 126 -7.73 29.04 36.25
N LYS A 127 -6.43 29.28 36.53
CA LYS A 127 -5.76 28.66 37.67
C LYS A 127 -6.71 28.86 38.83
N SER A 128 -7.15 27.74 39.39
CA SER A 128 -7.97 27.66 40.58
C SER A 128 -7.53 28.76 41.54
N ALA A 129 -8.43 29.72 41.73
CA ALA A 129 -8.46 30.54 42.92
C ALA A 129 -8.79 29.61 44.10
N GLU A 130 -7.83 28.77 44.49
CA GLU A 130 -7.72 28.26 45.85
C GLU A 130 -6.85 29.27 46.62
N GLU A 131 -7.36 30.50 46.74
CA GLU A 131 -7.03 31.31 47.90
C GLU A 131 -7.73 30.67 49.10
N GLY A 132 -6.90 30.13 50.00
CA GLY A 132 -7.36 29.53 51.23
C GLY A 132 -8.24 30.48 52.03
N LYS A 133 -9.48 30.04 52.29
CA LYS A 133 -10.20 30.36 53.51
C LYS A 133 -10.90 29.10 54.03
N SER A 134 -10.08 28.18 54.52
CA SER A 134 -10.48 27.30 55.61
C SER A 134 -9.24 26.98 56.44
N LYS A 135 -8.98 27.81 57.45
CA LYS A 135 -8.41 27.39 58.74
C LYS A 135 -8.44 28.52 59.76
N LYS A 136 -9.28 28.28 60.76
CA LYS A 136 -9.33 28.85 62.12
C LYS A 136 -9.76 30.30 62.29
#